data_AF-A0A847V6A5-F1
#
_entry.id   AF-A0A847V6A5-F1
#
_cell.length_a   1.000
_cell.length_b   1.000
_cell.length_c   1.000
_cell.angle_alpha   90.00
_cell.angle_beta   90.00
_cell.angle_gamma   90.00
#
_symmetry.space_group_name_H-M   'P 1'
#
loop_
_entity.id
_entity.type
_entity.pdbx_description
1 polymer ?
#
loop_
_entity_poly.entity_id
_entity_poly.type
_entity_poly.pdbx_seq_one_letter_code
_entity_poly.pdbx_strand_id
1 'polypeptide(L)'
;MADTATPTVFEPKEREKVALIIGGEEVDITRIPMRTLIKVLDLVGTDAENLGMGNYEKTLTAVALVCEPKNEAVTKDFLLDLDAFDEVIPALAFVMAYVNRRAAEFKAVTDAEKNPTVLSS
;
A
#
# COMPACT_ATOMS: atom_id res chain seq x y z
N MET A 1 22.27 -40.65 -0.63
CA MET A 1 21.08 -40.30 -1.44
C MET A 1 20.80 -38.84 -1.16
N ALA A 2 20.80 -37.98 -2.17
CA ALA A 2 20.54 -36.56 -1.99
C ALA A 2 19.03 -36.36 -1.83
N ASP A 3 18.63 -35.86 -0.67
CA ASP A 3 17.25 -35.51 -0.36
C ASP A 3 16.84 -34.34 -1.26
N THR A 4 16.01 -34.60 -2.27
CA THR A 4 15.55 -33.57 -3.21
C THR A 4 14.30 -32.93 -2.63
N ALA A 5 14.51 -31.94 -1.75
CA ALA A 5 13.42 -31.15 -1.20
C ALA A 5 12.59 -30.54 -2.35
N THR A 6 11.29 -30.84 -2.37
CA THR A 6 10.37 -30.28 -3.36
C THR A 6 10.18 -28.79 -3.05
N PRO A 7 10.31 -27.89 -4.05
CA PRO A 7 10.15 -26.46 -3.81
C PRO A 7 8.73 -26.15 -3.32
N THR A 8 8.62 -25.29 -2.31
CA THR A 8 7.33 -24.72 -1.92
C THR A 8 6.95 -23.64 -2.92
N VAL A 9 5.79 -23.80 -3.55
CA VAL A 9 5.24 -22.84 -4.52
C VAL A 9 4.27 -21.91 -3.80
N PHE A 10 4.50 -20.61 -3.89
CA PHE A 10 3.59 -19.60 -3.35
C PHE A 10 2.69 -19.09 -4.45
N GLU A 11 1.42 -19.50 -4.43
CA GLU A 11 0.43 -19.02 -5.37
C GLU A 11 -0.12 -17.65 -4.95
N PRO A 12 -0.33 -16.71 -5.89
CA PRO A 12 -0.95 -15.44 -5.59
C PRO A 12 -2.39 -15.67 -5.13
N LYS A 13 -2.69 -15.31 -3.88
CA LYS A 13 -4.05 -15.32 -3.34
C LYS A 13 -4.97 -14.46 -4.21
N GLU A 14 -6.15 -14.97 -4.55
CA GLU A 14 -7.21 -14.21 -5.21
C GLU A 14 -7.66 -13.05 -4.30
N ARG A 15 -7.83 -11.87 -4.89
CA ARG A 15 -8.17 -10.63 -4.17
C ARG A 15 -9.31 -9.94 -4.89
N GLU A 16 -10.24 -9.39 -4.12
CA GLU A 16 -11.25 -8.48 -4.63
C GLU A 16 -10.58 -7.26 -5.29
N LYS A 17 -11.11 -6.81 -6.43
CA LYS A 17 -10.58 -5.65 -7.14
C LYS A 17 -10.77 -4.41 -6.27
N VAL A 18 -9.69 -3.68 -6.04
CA VAL A 18 -9.70 -2.38 -5.36
C VAL A 18 -9.20 -1.34 -6.37
N ALA A 19 -10.10 -0.46 -6.81
CA ALA A 19 -9.77 0.62 -7.73
C ALA A 19 -10.45 1.92 -7.28
N LEU A 20 -9.86 3.04 -7.68
CA LEU A 20 -10.44 4.37 -7.50
C LEU A 20 -10.49 5.10 -8.85
N ILE A 21 -11.37 6.09 -8.93
CA ILE A 21 -11.39 7.07 -10.03
C ILE A 21 -11.08 8.43 -9.42
N ILE A 22 -10.10 9.14 -9.97
CA ILE A 22 -9.70 10.48 -9.53
C ILE A 22 -9.34 11.35 -10.74
N GLY A 23 -9.90 12.55 -10.86
CA GLY A 23 -9.70 13.41 -12.04
C GLY A 23 -10.08 12.76 -13.37
N GLY A 24 -11.01 11.79 -13.36
CA GLY A 24 -11.41 11.00 -14.52
C GLY A 24 -10.53 9.79 -14.83
N GLU A 25 -9.43 9.58 -14.10
CA GLU A 25 -8.50 8.47 -14.29
C GLU A 25 -8.83 7.28 -13.38
N GLU A 26 -8.95 6.07 -13.95
CA GLU A 26 -9.10 4.83 -13.17
C GLU A 26 -7.73 4.28 -12.75
N VAL A 27 -7.59 3.90 -11.48
CA VAL A 27 -6.37 3.32 -10.91
C VAL A 27 -6.70 2.04 -10.15
N ASP A 28 -6.14 0.90 -10.60
CA ASP A 28 -6.24 -0.39 -9.91
C ASP A 28 -5.12 -0.57 -8.87
N ILE A 29 -5.47 -0.46 -7.58
CA ILE A 29 -4.56 -0.61 -6.44
C ILE A 29 -4.67 -1.98 -5.76
N THR A 30 -5.34 -2.96 -6.37
CA THR A 30 -5.52 -4.32 -5.80
C THR A 30 -4.19 -4.95 -5.37
N ARG A 31 -3.12 -4.68 -6.13
CA ARG A 31 -1.77 -5.18 -5.88
C ARG A 31 -0.80 -4.02 -5.69
N ILE A 32 -0.28 -3.89 -4.48
CA ILE A 32 0.82 -2.97 -4.16
C ILE A 32 2.13 -3.78 -4.24
N PRO A 33 3.06 -3.44 -5.14
CA PRO A 33 4.39 -4.05 -5.17
C PRO A 33 5.13 -3.82 -3.85
N MET A 34 5.89 -4.79 -3.36
CA MET A 34 6.61 -4.66 -2.08
C MET A 34 7.54 -3.43 -2.06
N ARG A 35 8.20 -3.14 -3.19
CA ARG A 35 9.03 -1.93 -3.34
C ARG A 35 8.25 -0.64 -3.10
N THR A 36 7.01 -0.57 -3.58
CA THR A 36 6.12 0.57 -3.35
C THR A 36 5.73 0.64 -1.88
N LEU A 37 5.33 -0.48 -1.28
CA LEU A 37 4.94 -0.53 0.13
C LEU A 37 6.06 -0.03 1.04
N ILE A 38 7.30 -0.51 0.86
CA ILE A 38 8.46 -0.06 1.66
C ILE A 38 8.65 1.46 1.54
N LYS A 39 8.68 1.99 0.31
CA LYS A 39 8.86 3.43 0.09
C LYS A 39 7.76 4.26 0.77
N VAL A 40 6.51 3.79 0.71
CA VAL A 40 5.39 4.46 1.34
C VAL A 40 5.56 4.45 2.86
N LEU A 41 5.89 3.30 3.46
CA LEU A 41 6.12 3.19 4.91
C LEU A 41 7.31 4.03 5.38
N ASP A 42 8.37 4.15 4.57
CA ASP A 42 9.50 5.03 4.88
C ASP A 42 9.11 6.52 4.87
N LEU A 43 8.17 6.91 3.99
CA LEU A 43 7.69 8.28 3.87
C LEU A 43 6.74 8.65 5.00
N VAL A 44 5.76 7.79 5.27
CA VAL A 44 4.63 8.10 6.16
C VAL A 44 4.66 7.39 7.51
N GLY A 45 5.57 6.45 7.71
CA GLY A 45 5.65 5.63 8.92
C GLY A 45 4.71 4.42 8.90
N THR A 46 4.79 3.62 9.97
CA THR A 46 3.95 2.44 10.20
C THR A 46 2.80 2.69 11.18
N ASP A 47 2.80 3.84 11.85
CA ASP A 47 1.74 4.24 12.78
C ASP A 47 0.61 4.93 12.02
N ALA A 48 -0.41 4.14 11.67
CA ALA A 48 -1.59 4.55 10.93
C ALA A 48 -2.34 5.77 11.52
N GLU A 49 -2.10 6.10 12.79
CA GLU A 49 -2.73 7.20 13.52
C GLU A 49 -1.96 8.53 13.41
N ASN A 50 -0.68 8.51 12.99
CA ASN A 50 0.17 9.70 12.88
C ASN A 50 0.16 10.37 11.51
N LEU A 51 -0.68 9.89 10.59
CA LEU A 51 -0.96 10.50 9.29
C LEU A 51 -1.87 11.73 9.40
N GLY A 52 -1.66 12.55 10.44
CA GLY A 52 -2.34 13.82 10.62
C GLY A 52 -1.93 14.83 9.55
N MET A 53 -2.76 15.85 9.36
CA MET A 53 -2.61 16.99 8.43
C MET A 53 -1.21 17.67 8.41
N GLY A 54 -0.34 17.41 9.38
CA GLY A 54 0.99 17.98 9.48
C GLY A 54 1.96 17.57 8.35
N ASN A 55 1.60 16.65 7.46
CA ASN A 55 2.47 16.24 6.35
C ASN A 55 1.76 15.88 5.04
N TYR A 56 0.81 16.72 4.60
CA TYR A 56 0.06 16.54 3.35
C TYR A 56 0.93 16.23 2.14
N GLU A 57 2.09 16.85 2.02
CA GLU A 57 2.99 16.65 0.90
C GLU A 57 3.56 15.22 0.84
N LYS A 58 3.89 14.63 1.99
CA LYS A 58 4.30 13.22 2.07
C LYS A 58 3.15 12.27 1.79
N THR A 59 1.95 12.58 2.28
CA THR A 59 0.76 11.77 2.00
C THR A 59 0.42 11.77 0.51
N LEU A 60 0.46 12.94 -0.13
CA LEU A 60 0.28 13.06 -1.59
C LEU A 60 1.34 12.27 -2.36
N THR A 61 2.62 12.39 -1.95
CA THR A 61 3.72 11.63 -2.57
C THR A 61 3.52 10.12 -2.39
N ALA A 62 3.09 9.68 -1.21
CA ALA A 62 2.80 8.27 -0.93
C ALA A 62 1.66 7.75 -1.81
N VAL A 63 0.59 8.53 -1.99
CA VAL A 63 -0.54 8.16 -2.85
C VAL A 63 -0.13 8.10 -4.31
N ALA A 64 0.62 9.08 -4.81
CA ALA A 64 1.18 9.05 -6.16
C ALA A 64 2.05 7.79 -6.37
N LEU A 65 2.93 7.44 -5.42
CA LEU A 65 3.74 6.21 -5.51
C LEU A 65 2.92 4.92 -5.59
N VAL A 66 1.72 4.89 -5.00
CA VAL A 66 0.79 3.75 -5.09
C VAL A 66 0.09 3.73 -6.45
N CYS A 67 -0.27 4.89 -6.99
CA CYS A 67 -1.09 5.02 -8.19
C CYS A 67 -0.28 4.98 -9.50
N GLU A 68 0.85 5.69 -9.56
CA GLU A 68 1.69 5.86 -10.75
C GLU A 68 2.07 4.53 -11.45
N PRO A 69 2.43 3.43 -10.75
CA PRO A 69 2.79 2.17 -11.41
C PRO A 69 1.63 1.50 -12.17
N LYS A 70 0.42 2.02 -12.02
CA LYS A 70 -0.83 1.48 -12.59
C LYS A 70 -1.49 2.46 -13.53
N ASN A 71 -1.27 3.75 -13.31
CA ASN A 71 -1.64 4.82 -14.21
C ASN A 71 -0.65 5.98 -14.07
N GLU A 72 0.19 6.18 -15.10
CA GLU A 72 1.26 7.19 -15.11
C GLU A 72 0.73 8.63 -15.11
N ALA A 73 -0.55 8.85 -15.41
CA ALA A 73 -1.17 10.17 -15.34
C ALA A 73 -1.36 10.65 -13.90
N VAL A 74 -1.57 9.73 -12.95
CA VAL A 74 -1.90 10.04 -11.55
C VAL A 74 -0.63 10.30 -10.74
N THR A 75 0.06 11.37 -11.12
CA THR A 75 1.27 11.88 -10.44
C THR A 75 0.92 12.77 -9.25
N LYS A 76 1.91 13.13 -8.43
CA LYS A 76 1.74 14.14 -7.38
C LYS A 76 1.24 15.48 -7.93
N ASP A 77 1.80 15.94 -9.05
CA ASP A 77 1.44 17.23 -9.64
C ASP A 77 0.00 17.21 -10.17
N PHE A 78 -0.40 16.11 -10.81
CA PHE A 78 -1.79 15.88 -11.19
C PHE A 78 -2.74 15.99 -9.99
N LEU A 79 -2.41 15.35 -8.86
CA LEU A 79 -3.22 15.41 -7.65
C LEU A 79 -3.31 16.82 -7.06
N LEU A 80 -2.29 17.67 -7.27
CA LEU A 80 -2.29 19.05 -6.80
C LEU A 80 -3.17 19.98 -7.65
N ASP A 81 -3.47 19.59 -8.89
CA ASP A 81 -4.32 20.35 -9.82
C ASP A 81 -5.82 20.03 -9.68
N LEU A 82 -6.19 19.01 -8.90
CA LEU A 82 -7.58 18.59 -8.68
C LEU A 82 -8.26 19.32 -7.51
N ASP A 83 -9.59 19.21 -7.42
CA ASP A 83 -10.33 19.78 -6.30
C ASP A 83 -9.95 19.08 -4.99
N ALA A 84 -9.49 19.87 -4.03
CA ALA A 84 -8.96 19.36 -2.78
C ALA A 84 -10.01 18.59 -1.95
N PHE A 85 -11.26 19.07 -1.90
CA PHE A 85 -12.28 18.54 -0.99
C PHE A 85 -13.11 17.45 -1.64
N ASP A 86 -13.40 17.58 -2.93
CA ASP A 86 -14.26 16.64 -3.65
C ASP A 86 -13.48 15.45 -4.21
N GLU A 87 -12.19 15.61 -4.50
CA GLU A 87 -11.40 14.56 -5.17
C GLU A 87 -10.18 14.12 -4.36
N VAL A 88 -9.30 15.06 -4.00
CA VAL A 88 -7.98 14.73 -3.45
C VAL A 88 -8.10 14.13 -2.05
N ILE A 89 -8.73 14.83 -1.10
CA ILE A 89 -8.85 14.35 0.29
C ILE A 89 -9.53 12.96 0.36
N PRO A 90 -10.66 12.70 -0.33
CA PRO A 90 -11.26 11.37 -0.38
C PRO A 90 -10.32 10.30 -0.94
N ALA A 91 -9.59 10.60 -2.03
CA ALA A 91 -8.64 9.66 -2.60
C ALA A 91 -7.47 9.38 -1.67
N LEU A 92 -6.94 10.40 -0.99
CA LEU A 92 -5.90 10.23 0.02
C LEU A 92 -6.38 9.32 1.14
N ALA A 93 -7.57 9.57 1.69
CA ALA A 93 -8.14 8.75 2.74
C ALA A 93 -8.32 7.28 2.30
N PHE A 94 -8.85 7.06 1.09
CA PHE A 94 -9.08 5.73 0.54
C PHE A 94 -7.77 4.94 0.34
N VAL A 95 -6.80 5.53 -0.35
CA VAL A 95 -5.52 4.86 -0.64
C VAL A 95 -4.75 4.59 0.64
N MET A 96 -4.69 5.55 1.57
CA MET A 96 -3.98 5.36 2.83
C MET A 96 -4.66 4.33 3.74
N ALA A 97 -5.98 4.28 3.79
CA ALA A 97 -6.69 3.20 4.51
C ALA A 97 -6.32 1.82 3.96
N TYR A 98 -6.23 1.70 2.64
CA TYR A 98 -5.82 0.46 1.99
C TYR A 98 -4.36 0.08 2.29
N VAL A 99 -3.43 1.06 2.23
CA VAL A 99 -2.02 0.86 2.60
C VAL A 99 -1.89 0.43 4.06
N ASN A 100 -2.59 1.09 4.98
CA ASN A 100 -2.53 0.79 6.42
C ASN A 100 -2.97 -0.64 6.72
N ARG A 101 -4.02 -1.13 6.04
CA ARG A 101 -4.44 -2.53 6.15
C ARG A 101 -3.33 -3.50 5.74
N ARG A 102 -2.60 -3.20 4.66
CA ARG A 102 -1.46 -4.02 4.20
C ARG A 102 -0.23 -3.90 5.10
N ALA A 103 0.00 -2.72 5.66
CA ALA A 103 1.07 -2.49 6.62
C ALA A 103 0.85 -3.28 7.91
N ALA A 104 -0.39 -3.36 8.40
CA ALA A 104 -0.76 -4.18 9.55
C ALA A 104 -0.53 -5.69 9.29
N GLU A 105 -0.89 -6.18 8.09
CA GLU A 105 -0.58 -7.56 7.66
C GLU A 105 0.94 -7.81 7.66
N PHE A 106 1.74 -6.86 7.17
CA PHE A 106 3.21 -6.95 7.17
C PHE A 106 3.80 -6.95 8.59
N LYS A 107 3.33 -6.04 9.46
CA LYS A 107 3.79 -5.94 10.85
C LYS A 107 3.51 -7.22 11.63
N ALA A 108 2.33 -7.82 11.44
CA ALA A 108 1.98 -9.10 12.07
C ALA A 108 2.97 -10.22 11.70
N VAL A 109 3.49 -10.24 10.47
CA VAL A 109 4.52 -11.22 10.05
C VAL A 109 5.86 -10.91 10.72
N THR A 110 6.30 -9.65 10.71
CA THR A 110 7.60 -9.27 11.31
C THR A 110 7.64 -9.37 12.84
N ASP A 111 6.48 -9.24 13.50
CA ASP A 111 6.38 -9.40 14.95
C ASP A 111 6.17 -10.87 15.35
N ALA A 112 5.59 -11.72 14.49
CA ALA A 112 5.51 -13.17 14.72
C ALA A 112 6.90 -13.84 14.75
N GLU A 113 7.87 -13.35 13.97
CA GLU A 113 9.27 -13.80 14.06
C GLU A 113 9.93 -13.49 15.41
N LYS A 114 9.41 -12.53 16.18
CA LYS A 114 9.90 -12.22 17.53
C LYS A 114 9.30 -13.11 18.62
N ASN A 115 8.37 -14.02 18.30
CA ASN A 115 7.81 -14.97 19.26
C ASN A 115 7.54 -16.35 18.62
N PRO A 116 8.53 -17.27 18.59
CA PRO A 116 8.50 -18.49 17.78
C PRO A 116 7.59 -19.63 18.29
N THR A 117 6.61 -19.38 19.17
CA THR A 117 5.86 -20.47 19.83
C THR A 117 4.68 -21.03 19.03
N VAL A 118 4.54 -20.73 17.73
CA VAL A 118 3.40 -21.21 16.93
C VAL A 118 3.83 -21.78 15.57
N LEU A 119 4.90 -22.57 15.54
CA LEU A 119 5.20 -23.46 14.41
C LEU A 119 5.68 -24.83 14.93
N SER A 120 4.90 -25.42 15.83
CA SER A 120 4.94 -26.85 16.10
C SER A 120 3.51 -27.33 16.35
N SER A 121 2.85 -27.75 15.28
CA SER A 121 1.67 -28.61 15.28
C SER A 121 1.90 -29.71 14.26
#